data_AF-A0A7X6IAT9-F1
#
_entry.id   AF-A0A7X6IAT9-F1
#
_cell.length_a   1.000
_cell.length_b   1.000
_cell.length_c   1.000
_cell.angle_alpha   90.00
_cell.angle_beta   90.00
_cell.angle_gamma   90.00
#
_symmetry.space_group_name_H-M   'P 1'
#
loop_
_entity.id
_entity.type
_entity.pdbx_description
1 polymer ?
#
loop_
_entity_poly.entity_id
_entity_poly.type
_entity_poly.pdbx_seq_one_letter_code
_entity_poly.pdbx_strand_id
1 'polypeptide(L)' 'MKMAEWKCQDCGKVFKTEQDLLSHELEHVPRYECAVCGEEFKTKEEAYLHEVGKHGRPPATDPVPVKRPA' A
#
# COMPACT_ATOMS: atom_id res chain seq x y z
N MET A 1 33.61 11.61 5.81
CA MET A 1 32.24 12.17 5.85
C MET A 1 31.28 10.99 5.77
N LYS A 2 30.34 10.87 6.71
CA LYS A 2 29.40 9.74 6.76
C LYS A 2 28.29 10.02 5.75
N MET A 3 28.21 9.24 4.68
CA MET A 3 27.08 9.32 3.76
C MET A 3 25.86 8.87 4.56
N ALA A 4 24.95 9.80 4.86
CA ALA A 4 23.68 9.44 5.46
C ALA A 4 22.88 8.71 4.38
N GLU A 5 22.76 7.40 4.55
CA GLU A 5 21.93 6.54 3.72
C GLU A 5 20.49 6.59 4.24
N TRP A 6 19.56 6.96 3.37
CA TRP A 6 18.14 7.08 3.71
C TRP A 6 17.47 5.77 3.32
N LYS A 7 17.24 4.91 4.31
CA LYS A 7 16.71 3.56 4.08
C LYS A 7 15.23 3.51 4.39
N CYS A 8 14.44 3.03 3.43
CA CYS A 8 13.03 2.72 3.67
C CYS A 8 12.90 1.57 4.68
N GLN A 9 12.10 1.76 5.73
CA GLN A 9 11.82 0.72 6.72
C GLN A 9 10.90 -0.38 6.18
N ASP A 10 10.04 -0.06 5.20
CA ASP A 10 9.03 -0.97 4.69
C ASP A 10 9.58 -1.98 3.67
N CYS A 11 10.50 -1.55 2.78
CA CYS A 11 11.10 -2.42 1.75
C CYS A 11 12.63 -2.51 1.79
N GLY A 12 13.31 -1.69 2.60
CA GLY A 12 14.77 -1.72 2.73
C GLY A 12 15.54 -1.01 1.62
N LYS A 13 14.87 -0.36 0.67
CA LYS A 13 15.48 0.39 -0.43
C LYS A 13 16.25 1.61 0.11
N VAL A 14 17.44 1.87 -0.43
CA VAL A 14 18.35 2.92 0.05
C VAL A 14 18.40 4.06 -0.96
N PHE A 15 18.21 5.27 -0.46
CA PHE A 15 18.17 6.50 -1.23
C PHE A 15 19.31 7.43 -0.84
N LYS A 16 19.70 8.27 -1.78
CA LYS A 16 20.82 9.22 -1.64
C LYS A 16 20.43 10.48 -0.88
N THR A 17 19.13 10.79 -0.81
CA THR A 17 18.57 11.98 -0.17
C THR A 17 17.29 11.63 0.59
N GLU A 18 17.00 12.39 1.64
CA GLU A 18 15.77 12.25 2.43
C GLU A 18 14.52 12.50 1.59
N GLN A 19 14.59 13.47 0.66
CA GLN A 19 13.46 13.83 -0.20
C GLN A 19 13.05 12.70 -1.15
N ASP A 20 14.01 11.90 -1.62
CA ASP A 20 13.78 10.74 -2.46
C ASP A 20 13.16 9.58 -1.66
N LEU A 21 13.61 9.39 -0.41
CA LEU A 21 12.97 8.48 0.55
C LEU A 21 11.52 8.89 0.83
N LEU A 22 11.27 10.16 1.15
CA LEU A 22 9.92 10.69 1.42
C LEU A 22 8.98 10.48 0.24
N SER A 23 9.44 10.76 -0.98
CA SER A 23 8.67 10.52 -2.20
C SER A 23 8.33 9.04 -2.37
N HIS A 24 9.30 8.16 -2.10
CA HIS A 24 9.13 6.73 -2.18
C HIS A 24 8.18 6.18 -1.09
N GLU A 25 8.21 6.71 0.13
CA GLU A 25 7.29 6.30 1.20
C GLU A 25 5.82 6.60 0.86
N LEU A 26 5.55 7.57 -0.03
CA LEU A 26 4.21 7.79 -0.57
C LEU A 26 3.73 6.63 -1.47
N GLU A 27 4.64 5.86 -2.05
CA GLU A 27 4.32 4.65 -2.80
C GLU A 27 3.92 3.49 -1.87
N HIS A 28 4.41 3.52 -0.63
CA HIS A 28 4.02 2.59 0.43
C HIS A 28 2.69 2.91 1.09
N VAL A 29 1.98 3.97 0.66
CA VAL A 29 0.62 4.22 1.11
C VAL A 29 -0.20 2.95 0.89
N PRO A 30 -0.65 2.29 1.98
CA PRO A 30 -1.26 0.98 1.90
C PRO A 30 -2.53 1.08 1.06
N ARG A 31 -2.56 0.34 -0.04
CA ARG A 31 -3.75 0.15 -0.85
C ARG A 31 -4.45 -1.10 -0.36
N TYR A 32 -5.76 -1.16 -0.54
CA TYR A 32 -6.58 -2.30 -0.15
C TYR A 32 -7.06 -2.96 -1.43
N GLU A 33 -6.75 -4.24 -1.64
CA GLU A 33 -7.29 -4.97 -2.79
C GLU A 33 -8.59 -5.69 -2.44
N CYS A 34 -9.51 -5.72 -3.40
CA CYS A 34 -10.66 -6.61 -3.38
C CYS A 34 -10.19 -8.05 -3.61
N ALA A 35 -10.47 -8.96 -2.67
CA ALA A 35 -10.06 -10.36 -2.77
C ALA A 35 -10.77 -11.14 -3.90
N VAL A 36 -11.83 -10.57 -4.48
CA VAL A 36 -12.63 -11.21 -5.53
C VAL A 36 -12.17 -10.80 -6.94
N CYS A 37 -11.83 -9.53 -7.16
CA CYS A 37 -11.50 -9.00 -8.49
C CYS A 37 -10.11 -8.37 -8.61
N GLY A 38 -9.41 -8.15 -7.48
CA GLY A 38 -8.09 -7.53 -7.43
C GLY A 38 -8.07 -6.02 -7.68
N GLU A 39 -9.22 -5.33 -7.68
CA GLU A 39 -9.23 -3.85 -7.74
C GLU A 39 -8.59 -3.26 -6.48
N GLU A 40 -7.70 -2.27 -6.68
CA GLU A 40 -6.99 -1.57 -5.61
C GLU A 40 -7.72 -0.28 -5.21
N PHE A 41 -7.94 -0.11 -3.90
CA PHE A 41 -8.57 1.05 -3.29
C PHE A 41 -7.61 1.78 -2.37
N LYS A 42 -7.80 3.08 -2.19
CA LYS A 42 -6.94 3.89 -1.30
C LYS A 42 -7.25 3.65 0.17
N THR A 43 -8.47 3.22 0.47
CA THR A 43 -8.94 3.00 1.83
C THR A 43 -9.66 1.66 1.96
N LYS A 44 -9.63 1.12 3.18
CA LYS A 44 -10.35 -0.09 3.56
C LYS A 44 -11.85 0.02 3.32
N GLU A 45 -12.41 1.21 3.56
CA GLU A 45 -13.84 1.47 3.44
C GLU A 45 -14.30 1.45 1.98
N GLU A 46 -13.49 2.01 1.07
CA GLU A 46 -13.73 1.92 -0.37
C GLU A 46 -13.69 0.47 -0.89
N ALA A 47 -12.71 -0.32 -0.45
CA ALA A 47 -12.64 -1.74 -0.79
C ALA A 47 -13.86 -2.52 -0.27
N TYR A 48 -14.26 -2.27 0.99
CA TYR A 48 -15.42 -2.91 1.60
C TYR A 48 -16.73 -2.59 0.86
N LEU A 49 -16.97 -1.31 0.55
CA LEU A 49 -18.16 -0.88 -0.20
C LEU A 49 -18.18 -1.48 -1.61
N HIS A 50 -17.01 -1.57 -2.25
CA HIS A 50 -16.88 -2.27 -3.52
C HIS A 50 -17.26 -3.75 -3.39
N GLU A 51 -16.71 -4.48 -2.42
CA GLU A 51 -16.96 -5.91 -2.23
C GLU A 51 -18.44 -6.21 -1.95
N VAL A 52 -19.05 -5.44 -1.06
CA VAL A 52 -20.48 -5.57 -0.75
C VAL A 52 -21.36 -5.20 -1.95
N GLY A 53 -21.05 -4.11 -2.64
CA GLY A 53 -21.87 -3.60 -3.74
C GLY A 53 -21.72 -4.36 -5.07
N LYS A 54 -20.50 -4.80 -5.40
CA LYS A 54 -20.17 -5.45 -6.68
C LYS A 54 -20.22 -6.97 -6.60
N HIS A 55 -19.84 -7.54 -5.46
CA HIS A 55 -19.77 -8.99 -5.28
C HIS A 55 -20.86 -9.53 -4.36
N GLY A 56 -21.64 -8.67 -3.70
CA GLY A 56 -22.75 -9.07 -2.85
C GLY A 56 -22.32 -9.87 -1.61
N ARG A 57 -21.01 -9.90 -1.33
CA ARG A 57 -20.43 -10.66 -0.23
C ARG A 57 -19.75 -9.67 0.71
N PRO A 58 -20.17 -9.57 1.98
CA PRO A 58 -19.35 -8.92 2.99
C PRO A 58 -18.05 -9.70 3.08
N PRO A 59 -16.88 -9.04 3.03
CA PRO A 59 -15.62 -9.73 3.05
C PRO A 59 -15.51 -10.53 4.36
N ALA A 60 -15.23 -11.82 4.23
CA ALA A 60 -15.09 -12.72 5.37
C ALA A 60 -13.79 -12.45 6.17
N THR A 61 -12.91 -11.61 5.62
CA THR A 61 -11.59 -11.25 6.13
C THR A 61 -11.34 -9.77 5.87
N ASP A 62 -10.47 -9.13 6.66
CA ASP A 62 -10.04 -7.76 6.41
C ASP A 62 -9.48 -7.62 4.98
N PRO A 63 -9.79 -6.53 4.24
CA PRO A 63 -9.24 -6.33 2.90
C PRO A 63 -7.72 -6.30 2.96
N VAL A 64 -7.08 -7.01 2.04
CA VAL A 64 -5.65 -7.29 2.09
C VAL A 64 -4.89 -5.99 1.80
N PRO A 65 -3.99 -5.54 2.69
CA PRO A 65 -3.13 -4.42 2.40
C PRO A 65 -2.13 -4.84 1.31
N VAL A 66 -2.27 -4.25 0.13
CA VAL A 66 -1.30 -4.36 -0.96
C VAL A 66 -0.14 -3.45 -0.64
N LYS A 67 0.95 -4.07 -0.21
CA LYS A 67 2.26 -3.42 -0.23
C LYS A 67 2.87 -3.71 -1.58
N ARG A 68 2.86 -2.72 -2.48
CA ARG A 68 3.61 -2.85 -3.73
C ARG A 68 5.10 -2.83 -3.38
N PRO A 69 5.88 -3.89 -3.66
CA PRO A 69 7.32 -3.79 -3.62
C PRO A 69 7.76 -2.83 -4.74
N ALA A 70 8.68 -1.93 -4.42
CA ALA A 70 9.30 -1.03 -5.38
C ALA A 70 10.50 -1.66 -6.09
#